data_AF-A0A7S4N2Z8-F1
#
_entry.id   AF-A0A7S4N2Z8-F1
#
_cell.length_a   1.000
_cell.length_b   1.000
_cell.length_c   1.000
_cell.angle_alpha   90.00
_cell.angle_beta   90.00
_cell.angle_gamma   90.00
#
_symmetry.space_group_name_H-M   'P 1'
#
loop_
_entity.id
_entity.type
_entity.pdbx_description
1 polymer ?
#
loop_
_entity_poly.entity_id
_entity_poly.type
_entity_poly.pdbx_seq_one_letter_code
_entity_poly.pdbx_strand_id
1 'polypeptide(L)'
;FDSYIRIIHKIGQKAPQASICGDVIVGFPGETDAAFQRTLDVMSAVKFDNLNTFAYSPRPNTEAALWKNQIPDDIKSERLQIVQRLAAEHALERSERYCDRDDVEVLVEDRNPRNVGQVMGRTRQGRQVFFDGEYDDLKGRLVKVKIEGARPWSLEGRIM
;
A
#
# COMPACT_ATOMS: atom_id res chain seq x y z
N PHE A 1 -16.48 12.52 4.81
CA PHE A 1 -15.20 12.57 4.09
C PHE A 1 -14.28 13.62 4.69
N ASP A 2 -14.73 14.86 4.85
CA ASP A 2 -13.89 15.94 5.39
C ASP A 2 -13.31 15.66 6.78
N SER A 3 -14.07 14.97 7.65
CA SER A 3 -13.57 14.52 8.95
C SER A 3 -12.39 13.56 8.82
N TYR A 4 -12.45 12.62 7.88
CA TYR A 4 -11.39 11.67 7.59
C TYR A 4 -10.13 12.39 7.06
N ILE A 5 -10.29 13.27 6.06
CA ILE A 5 -9.16 14.04 5.51
C ILE A 5 -8.52 14.95 6.57
N ARG A 6 -9.31 15.58 7.44
CA ARG A 6 -8.77 16.36 8.57
C ARG A 6 -7.91 15.51 9.50
N ILE A 7 -8.29 14.26 9.77
CA ILE A 7 -7.48 13.34 10.57
C ILE A 7 -6.17 13.01 9.86
N ILE A 8 -6.22 12.67 8.57
CA ILE A 8 -5.02 12.39 7.77
C ILE A 8 -4.06 13.58 7.77
N HIS A 9 -4.56 14.80 7.54
CA HIS A 9 -3.73 16.02 7.61
C HIS A 9 -3.11 16.23 8.99
N LYS A 10 -3.86 16.00 10.07
CA LYS A 10 -3.36 16.11 11.44
C LYS A 10 -2.25 15.10 11.71
N ILE A 11 -2.35 13.88 11.18
CA ILE A 11 -1.29 12.88 11.26
C ILE A 11 -0.06 13.37 10.49
N GLY A 12 -0.21 13.82 9.24
CA GLY A 12 0.89 14.32 8.42
C GLY A 12 1.64 15.49 9.05
N GLN A 13 0.94 16.39 9.75
CA GLN A 13 1.55 17.51 10.49
C GLN A 13 2.38 17.06 11.69
N LYS A 14 1.94 16.00 12.40
CA LYS A 14 2.61 15.51 13.62
C LYS A 14 3.69 14.46 13.34
N ALA A 15 3.50 13.68 12.28
CA ALA A 15 4.36 12.59 11.87
C ALA A 15 4.48 12.58 10.33
N PRO A 16 5.32 13.46 9.75
CA PRO A 16 5.46 13.58 8.29
C PRO A 16 5.88 12.28 7.58
N GLN A 17 6.54 11.38 8.32
CA GLN A 17 7.02 10.08 7.85
C GLN A 17 6.06 8.93 8.17
N ALA A 18 4.85 9.22 8.64
CA ALA A 18 3.84 8.21 8.91
C ALA A 18 3.46 7.46 7.62
N SER A 19 3.38 6.15 7.74
CA SER A 19 2.80 5.28 6.73
C SER A 19 1.29 5.27 6.91
N ILE A 20 0.54 5.58 5.85
CA ILE A 20 -0.93 5.51 5.87
C ILE A 20 -1.37 4.34 5.02
N CYS A 21 -2.02 3.36 5.65
CA CYS A 21 -2.51 2.16 4.97
C CYS A 21 -4.02 2.02 5.13
N GLY A 22 -4.65 1.21 4.28
CA GLY A 22 -6.07 0.90 4.43
C GLY A 22 -6.59 -0.13 3.43
N ASP A 23 -7.91 -0.25 3.40
CA ASP A 23 -8.64 -1.14 2.51
C ASP A 23 -9.76 -0.35 1.82
N VAL A 24 -10.00 -0.63 0.55
CA VAL A 24 -11.11 -0.06 -0.23
C VAL A 24 -11.93 -1.17 -0.89
N ILE A 25 -13.25 -1.06 -0.78
CA ILE A 25 -14.20 -1.92 -1.46
C ILE A 25 -14.95 -1.07 -2.49
N VAL A 26 -14.92 -1.48 -3.75
CA VAL A 26 -15.67 -0.86 -4.86
C VAL A 26 -16.80 -1.76 -5.31
N GLY A 27 -17.80 -1.19 -5.96
CA GLY A 27 -18.96 -1.94 -6.45
C GLY A 27 -19.94 -2.36 -5.35
N PHE A 28 -19.90 -1.66 -4.21
CA PHE A 28 -20.85 -1.89 -3.11
C PHE A 28 -22.29 -1.64 -3.59
N PRO A 29 -23.30 -2.35 -3.07
CA PRO A 29 -24.69 -2.18 -3.52
C PRO A 29 -25.15 -0.72 -3.39
N GLY A 30 -25.59 -0.13 -4.50
CA GLY A 30 -25.98 1.27 -4.60
C GLY A 30 -24.86 2.27 -4.93
N GLU A 31 -23.63 1.81 -5.17
CA GLU A 31 -22.52 2.70 -5.53
C GLU A 31 -22.74 3.35 -6.91
N THR A 32 -22.98 4.66 -6.90
CA THR A 32 -23.10 5.49 -8.10
C THR A 32 -21.74 5.93 -8.63
N ASP A 33 -21.67 6.39 -9.88
CA ASP A 33 -20.42 6.91 -10.46
C ASP A 33 -19.86 8.10 -9.66
N ALA A 34 -20.74 8.97 -9.15
CA ALA A 34 -20.34 10.07 -8.28
C ALA A 34 -19.79 9.58 -6.93
N ALA A 35 -20.28 8.44 -6.40
CA ALA A 35 -19.73 7.83 -5.20
C ALA A 35 -18.35 7.20 -5.48
N PHE A 36 -18.22 6.51 -6.61
CA PHE A 36 -16.95 5.95 -7.05
C PHE A 36 -15.89 7.05 -7.29
N GLN A 37 -16.25 8.15 -7.95
CA GLN A 37 -15.35 9.29 -8.14
C GLN A 37 -14.87 9.86 -6.80
N ARG A 38 -15.77 10.00 -5.81
CA ARG A 38 -15.36 10.43 -4.46
C ARG A 38 -14.36 9.47 -3.83
N THR A 39 -14.48 8.16 -4.06
CA THR A 39 -13.47 7.19 -3.61
C THR A 39 -12.11 7.45 -4.24
N LEU A 40 -12.05 7.76 -5.54
CA LEU A 40 -10.81 8.15 -6.22
C LEU A 40 -10.25 9.45 -5.64
N ASP A 41 -11.10 10.44 -5.38
CA ASP A 41 -10.68 11.72 -4.78
C ASP A 41 -10.08 11.51 -3.38
N VAL A 42 -10.65 10.59 -2.58
CA VAL A 42 -10.06 10.17 -1.28
C VAL A 42 -8.66 9.59 -1.48
N MET A 43 -8.54 8.65 -2.41
CA MET A 43 -7.27 7.97 -2.67
C MET A 43 -6.19 8.98 -3.09
N SER A 44 -6.52 9.89 -3.99
CA SER A 44 -5.62 10.93 -4.48
C SER A 44 -5.25 11.97 -3.42
N ALA A 45 -6.18 12.31 -2.52
CA ALA A 45 -5.91 13.23 -1.42
C ALA A 45 -4.99 12.60 -0.34
N VAL A 46 -5.16 11.31 -0.06
CA VAL A 46 -4.40 10.61 1.00
C VAL A 46 -3.06 10.09 0.50
N LYS A 47 -3.01 9.60 -0.75
CA LYS A 47 -1.86 8.90 -1.34
C LYS A 47 -1.30 7.81 -0.44
N PHE A 48 -2.10 6.76 -0.26
CA PHE A 48 -1.80 5.65 0.65
C PHE A 48 -0.44 5.01 0.36
N ASP A 49 0.28 4.65 1.43
CA ASP A 49 1.48 3.85 1.35
C ASP A 49 1.16 2.41 0.95
N ASN A 50 0.10 1.84 1.53
CA ASN A 50 -0.42 0.52 1.17
C ASN A 50 -1.95 0.54 1.17
N LEU A 51 -2.57 0.10 0.07
CA LEU A 51 -4.02 0.05 -0.06
C LEU A 51 -4.44 -1.27 -0.66
N ASN A 52 -5.14 -2.09 0.12
CA ASN A 52 -5.76 -3.29 -0.41
C ASN A 52 -7.07 -2.90 -1.10
N THR A 53 -7.27 -3.40 -2.31
CA THR A 53 -8.44 -3.08 -3.13
C THR A 53 -9.27 -4.33 -3.37
N PHE A 54 -10.57 -4.25 -3.18
CA PHE A 54 -11.49 -5.36 -3.38
C PHE A 54 -12.72 -4.92 -4.19
N ALA A 55 -13.23 -5.80 -5.05
CA ALA A 55 -14.60 -5.69 -5.54
C ALA A 55 -15.55 -6.30 -4.50
N TYR A 56 -16.71 -5.66 -4.29
CA TYR A 56 -17.72 -6.19 -3.40
C TYR A 56 -18.22 -7.55 -3.87
N SER A 57 -18.21 -8.51 -2.95
CA SER A 57 -18.75 -9.86 -3.14
C SER A 57 -19.78 -10.11 -2.04
N PRO A 58 -21.05 -10.39 -2.38
CA PRO A 58 -22.08 -10.70 -1.40
C PRO A 58 -21.67 -11.88 -0.53
N ARG A 59 -21.72 -11.70 0.79
CA ARG A 59 -21.50 -12.78 1.75
C ARG A 59 -22.83 -13.20 2.35
N PRO A 60 -23.12 -14.51 2.46
CA PRO A 60 -24.33 -15.00 3.11
C PRO A 60 -24.52 -14.35 4.49
N ASN A 61 -25.76 -14.05 4.82
CA ASN A 61 -26.18 -13.45 6.11
C ASN A 61 -25.71 -12.01 6.38
N THR A 62 -25.24 -11.27 5.37
CA THR A 62 -24.99 -9.83 5.51
C THR A 62 -26.17 -9.01 5.00
N GLU A 63 -26.47 -7.89 5.66
CA GLU A 63 -27.51 -6.94 5.23
C GLU A 63 -27.31 -6.51 3.77
N ALA A 64 -26.06 -6.20 3.40
CA ALA A 64 -25.71 -5.75 2.05
C ALA A 64 -25.98 -6.82 0.97
N ALA A 65 -26.00 -8.12 1.33
CA ALA A 65 -26.36 -9.18 0.39
C ALA A 65 -27.86 -9.17 0.03
N LEU A 66 -28.71 -8.59 0.89
CA LEU A 66 -30.16 -8.48 0.67
C LEU A 66 -30.57 -7.21 -0.10
N TRP A 67 -29.63 -6.28 -0.30
CA TRP A 67 -29.91 -5.03 -1.00
C TRP A 67 -30.19 -5.27 -2.48
N LYS A 68 -31.24 -4.64 -3.02
CA LYS A 68 -31.69 -4.88 -4.41
C LYS A 68 -30.83 -4.20 -5.48
N ASN A 69 -30.13 -3.13 -5.10
CA ASN A 69 -29.31 -2.29 -5.97
C ASN A 69 -27.87 -2.85 -6.10
N GLN A 70 -27.73 -4.14 -6.34
CA GLN A 70 -26.42 -4.76 -6.61
C GLN A 70 -25.81 -4.18 -7.88
N ILE A 71 -24.48 -4.04 -7.90
CA ILE A 71 -23.73 -3.57 -9.07
C ILE A 71 -23.38 -4.76 -9.97
N PRO A 72 -23.53 -4.65 -11.31
CA PRO A 72 -23.05 -5.64 -12.28
C PRO A 72 -21.54 -5.94 -12.16
N ASP A 73 -21.15 -7.19 -12.36
CA ASP A 73 -19.77 -7.64 -12.11
C ASP A 73 -18.73 -7.06 -13.09
N ASP A 74 -19.13 -6.72 -14.31
CA ASP A 74 -18.32 -6.00 -15.28
C ASP A 74 -17.96 -4.60 -14.76
N ILE A 75 -18.94 -3.85 -14.22
CA ILE A 75 -18.71 -2.53 -13.60
C ILE A 75 -17.82 -2.67 -12.36
N LYS A 76 -18.04 -3.70 -11.52
CA LYS A 76 -17.17 -3.95 -10.36
C LYS A 76 -15.72 -4.22 -10.77
N SER A 77 -15.53 -5.01 -11.82
CA SER A 77 -14.22 -5.37 -12.36
C SER A 77 -13.51 -4.14 -12.94
N GLU A 78 -14.21 -3.32 -13.73
CA GLU A 78 -13.67 -2.07 -14.26
C GLU A 78 -13.22 -1.13 -13.13
N ARG A 79 -14.11 -0.88 -12.16
CA ARG A 79 -13.80 -0.04 -11.00
C ARG A 79 -12.61 -0.57 -10.20
N LEU A 80 -12.52 -1.90 -10.02
CA LEU A 80 -11.40 -2.55 -9.32
C LEU A 80 -10.07 -2.29 -10.04
N GLN A 81 -10.04 -2.45 -11.36
CA GLN A 81 -8.83 -2.20 -12.16
C GLN A 81 -8.39 -0.73 -12.07
N ILE A 82 -9.34 0.20 -12.07
CA ILE A 82 -9.06 1.64 -11.92
C ILE A 82 -8.41 1.92 -10.55
N VAL A 83 -9.01 1.43 -9.45
CA VAL A 83 -8.43 1.67 -8.11
C VAL A 83 -7.10 0.95 -7.91
N GLN A 84 -6.91 -0.24 -8.50
CA GLN A 84 -5.62 -0.96 -8.43
C GLN A 84 -4.50 -0.19 -9.11
N ARG A 85 -4.76 0.38 -10.29
CA ARG A 85 -3.80 1.22 -11.00
C ARG A 85 -3.45 2.46 -10.20
N LEU A 86 -4.47 3.18 -9.70
CA LEU A 86 -4.25 4.37 -8.87
C LEU A 86 -3.52 4.05 -7.56
N ALA A 87 -3.82 2.92 -6.92
CA ALA A 87 -3.10 2.45 -5.74
C ALA A 87 -1.62 2.17 -6.04
N ALA A 88 -1.31 1.56 -7.18
CA ALA A 88 0.07 1.29 -7.59
C ALA A 88 0.85 2.59 -7.90
N GLU A 89 0.22 3.57 -8.53
CA GLU A 89 0.79 4.91 -8.77
C GLU A 89 1.15 5.59 -7.45
N HIS A 90 0.20 5.64 -6.50
CA HIS A 90 0.47 6.20 -5.17
C HIS A 90 1.57 5.43 -4.44
N ALA A 91 1.54 4.10 -4.50
CA ALA A 91 2.54 3.29 -3.81
C ALA A 91 3.95 3.53 -4.34
N LEU A 92 4.11 3.72 -5.65
CA LEU A 92 5.38 4.10 -6.25
C LEU A 92 5.82 5.48 -5.76
N GLU A 93 4.97 6.50 -5.87
CA GLU A 93 5.27 7.86 -5.38
C GLU A 93 5.71 7.82 -3.91
N ARG A 94 5.04 7.02 -3.09
CA ARG A 94 5.36 6.90 -1.66
C ARG A 94 6.66 6.13 -1.41
N SER A 95 7.02 5.16 -2.24
CA SER A 95 8.29 4.43 -2.20
C SER A 95 9.46 5.29 -2.69
N GLU A 96 9.26 6.18 -3.66
CA GLU A 96 10.31 7.07 -4.20
C GLU A 96 10.86 8.02 -3.13
N ARG A 97 10.08 8.34 -2.09
CA ARG A 97 10.54 9.14 -0.91
C ARG A 97 11.71 8.51 -0.14
N TYR A 98 12.04 7.26 -0.44
CA TYR A 98 13.17 6.55 0.16
C TYR A 98 14.44 6.60 -0.71
N CYS A 99 14.35 6.88 -2.01
CA CYS A 99 15.49 6.77 -2.95
C CYS A 99 16.67 7.70 -2.62
N ASP A 100 16.42 8.81 -1.93
CA ASP A 100 17.47 9.74 -1.51
C ASP A 100 18.01 9.45 -0.09
N ARG A 101 17.69 8.28 0.48
CA ARG A 101 18.05 7.93 1.86
C ARG A 101 19.13 6.87 1.89
N ASP A 102 20.19 7.19 2.63
CA ASP A 102 21.35 6.32 2.78
C ASP A 102 21.28 5.47 4.06
N ASP A 103 20.39 5.79 5.00
CA ASP A 103 20.38 5.24 6.37
C ASP A 103 19.03 4.62 6.77
N VAL A 104 18.31 4.02 5.81
CA VAL A 104 17.01 3.40 6.08
C VAL A 104 17.21 2.16 6.95
N GLU A 105 16.57 2.17 8.11
CA GLU A 105 16.59 1.03 9.03
C GLU A 105 15.67 -0.08 8.55
N VAL A 106 16.22 -1.28 8.39
CA VAL A 106 15.52 -2.47 7.89
C VAL A 106 15.72 -3.63 8.84
N LEU A 107 14.62 -4.25 9.28
CA LEU A 107 14.64 -5.52 9.99
C LEU A 107 14.72 -6.65 8.96
N VAL A 108 15.78 -7.46 9.03
CA VAL A 108 15.94 -8.61 8.12
C VAL A 108 15.09 -9.78 8.61
N GLU A 109 14.19 -10.25 7.76
CA GLU A 109 13.18 -11.25 8.12
C GLU A 109 13.46 -12.61 7.45
N ASP A 110 13.82 -12.60 6.15
CA ASP A 110 13.96 -13.84 5.37
C ASP A 110 14.96 -13.69 4.22
N ARG A 111 15.22 -14.79 3.50
CA ARG A 111 15.88 -14.81 2.18
C ARG A 111 14.94 -14.25 1.12
N ASN A 112 15.48 -13.59 0.12
CA ASN A 112 14.69 -13.22 -1.06
C ASN A 112 14.34 -14.50 -1.85
N PRO A 113 13.05 -14.87 -2.01
CA PRO A 113 12.66 -16.11 -2.67
C PRO A 113 12.98 -16.12 -4.17
N ARG A 114 13.27 -14.96 -4.77
CA ARG A 114 13.57 -14.82 -6.20
C ARG A 114 15.06 -14.66 -6.50
N ASN A 115 15.89 -14.38 -5.49
CA ASN A 115 17.33 -14.20 -5.66
C ASN A 115 18.06 -14.69 -4.39
N VAL A 116 18.74 -15.83 -4.50
CA VAL A 116 19.40 -16.51 -3.37
C VAL A 116 20.52 -15.67 -2.74
N GLY A 117 21.14 -14.77 -3.49
CA GLY A 117 22.19 -13.86 -2.97
C GLY A 117 21.64 -12.66 -2.17
N GLN A 118 20.31 -12.54 -2.07
CA GLN A 118 19.66 -11.43 -1.41
C GLN A 118 18.87 -11.87 -0.19
N VAL A 119 18.81 -10.97 0.78
CA VAL A 119 17.86 -11.03 1.89
C VAL A 119 16.67 -10.12 1.62
N MET A 120 15.59 -10.33 2.35
CA MET A 120 14.45 -9.44 2.40
C MET A 120 14.13 -9.04 3.85
N GLY A 121 13.73 -7.79 4.00
CA GLY A 121 13.34 -7.25 5.29
C GLY A 121 12.29 -6.16 5.15
N ARG A 122 11.96 -5.51 6.27
CA ARG A 122 11.00 -4.41 6.30
C ARG A 122 11.52 -3.18 7.02
N THR A 123 11.18 -2.01 6.49
CA THR A 123 11.39 -0.74 7.18
C THR A 123 10.43 -0.59 8.36
N ARG A 124 10.63 0.44 9.20
CA ARG A 124 9.68 0.80 10.26
C ARG A 124 8.27 1.11 9.76
N GLN A 125 8.14 1.55 8.50
CA GLN A 125 6.88 1.83 7.82
C GLN A 125 6.26 0.58 7.16
N GLY A 126 6.91 -0.57 7.30
CA GLY A 126 6.47 -1.84 6.72
C GLY A 126 6.80 -2.02 5.24
N ARG A 127 7.65 -1.15 4.65
CA ARG A 127 8.07 -1.29 3.26
C ARG A 127 9.03 -2.48 3.13
N GLN A 128 8.74 -3.38 2.20
CA GLN A 128 9.64 -4.49 1.90
C GLN A 128 10.90 -3.97 1.21
N VAL A 129 12.07 -4.43 1.63
CA VAL A 129 13.37 -4.05 1.06
C VAL A 129 14.14 -5.31 0.71
N PHE A 130 14.70 -5.34 -0.49
CA PHE A 130 15.60 -6.39 -0.97
C PHE A 130 17.01 -5.84 -1.13
N PHE A 131 18.00 -6.56 -0.64
CA PHE A 131 19.41 -6.16 -0.73
C PHE A 131 20.31 -7.38 -0.56
N ASP A 132 21.54 -7.28 -1.07
CA ASP A 132 22.54 -8.34 -0.99
C ASP A 132 22.99 -8.54 0.47
N GLY A 133 23.17 -9.79 0.89
CA GLY A 133 23.65 -10.10 2.23
C GLY A 133 23.48 -11.56 2.61
N GLU A 134 24.26 -12.01 3.60
CA GLU A 134 24.19 -13.38 4.11
C GLU A 134 23.10 -13.53 5.16
N TYR A 135 22.07 -14.34 4.85
CA TYR A 135 20.89 -14.46 5.70
C TYR A 135 21.21 -14.92 7.13
N ASP A 136 22.07 -15.92 7.27
CA ASP A 136 22.34 -16.50 8.59
C ASP A 136 23.06 -15.53 9.53
N ASP A 137 23.78 -14.55 8.98
CA ASP A 137 24.40 -13.47 9.73
C ASP A 137 23.43 -12.33 10.05
N LEU A 138 22.45 -12.09 9.18
CA LEU A 138 21.59 -10.92 9.24
C LEU A 138 20.20 -11.15 9.86
N LYS A 139 19.69 -12.39 9.86
CA LYS A 139 18.32 -12.70 10.31
C LYS A 139 18.01 -12.13 11.71
N GLY A 140 16.89 -11.41 11.82
CA GLY A 140 16.45 -10.77 13.06
C GLY A 140 17.23 -9.52 13.46
N ARG A 141 18.21 -9.06 12.67
CA ARG A 141 18.96 -7.82 12.94
C ARG A 141 18.29 -6.63 12.26
N LEU A 142 18.43 -5.47 12.90
CA LEU A 142 18.19 -4.17 12.28
C LEU A 142 19.49 -3.69 11.63
N VAL A 143 19.44 -3.43 10.33
CA VAL A 143 20.59 -2.94 9.55
C VAL A 143 20.25 -1.61 8.89
N LYS A 144 21.27 -0.83 8.53
CA LYS A 144 21.12 0.40 7.75
C LYS A 144 21.35 0.07 6.28
N VAL A 145 20.39 0.45 5.44
CA VAL A 145 20.39 0.18 4.00
C VAL A 145 20.29 1.50 3.26
N LYS A 146 21.19 1.69 2.30
CA LYS A 146 21.06 2.74 1.29
C LYS A 146 20.11 2.26 0.21
N ILE A 147 19.03 3.00 -0.03
CA ILE A 147 18.02 2.66 -1.03
C ILE A 147 18.51 3.14 -2.39
N GLU A 148 18.51 2.25 -3.38
CA GLU A 148 19.01 2.50 -4.74
C GLU A 148 17.89 2.42 -5.78
N GLY A 149 16.76 1.79 -5.44
CA GLY A 149 15.61 1.67 -6.33
C GLY A 149 14.30 1.56 -5.58
N ALA A 150 13.23 2.07 -6.21
CA ALA A 150 11.86 1.96 -5.72
C ALA A 150 10.97 1.28 -6.77
N ARG A 151 10.09 0.41 -6.27
CA ARG A 151 8.95 -0.15 -6.98
C ARG A 151 7.68 0.19 -6.17
N PRO A 152 6.47 -0.01 -6.71
CA PRO A 152 5.24 0.31 -5.98
C PRO A 152 5.21 -0.26 -4.55
N TRP A 153 5.57 -1.53 -4.38
CA TRP A 153 5.40 -2.24 -3.11
C TRP A 153 6.71 -2.68 -2.44
N SER A 154 7.86 -2.36 -3.05
CA SER A 154 9.16 -2.78 -2.54
C SER A 154 10.26 -1.78 -2.88
N LEU A 155 11.32 -1.82 -2.11
CA LEU A 155 12.55 -1.08 -2.33
C LEU A 155 13.69 -2.05 -2.62
N GLU A 156 14.70 -1.56 -3.32
CA GLU A 156 15.97 -2.24 -3.59
C GLU A 156 17.10 -1.35 -3.05
N GLY A 157 18.13 -1.97 -2.49
CA GLY A 157 19.25 -1.21 -1.93
C GLY A 157 20.43 -2.09 -1.57
N ARG A 158 21.35 -1.52 -0.80
CA ARG A 158 22.55 -2.20 -0.30
C ARG A 158 22.81 -1.88 1.17
N ILE A 159 23.31 -2.86 1.91
CA ILE A 159 23.74 -2.67 3.29
C ILE A 159 24.95 -1.72 3.35
N MET A 160 25.01 -0.90 4.40
CA MET A 160 26.16 -0.04 4.70
C MET A 160 27.12 -0.68 5.72
#